data_AF-A0A7C7IGN5-F1
#
_entry.id   AF-A0A7C7IGN5-F1
#
_cell.length_a   1.000
_cell.length_b   1.000
_cell.length_c   1.000
_cell.angle_alpha   90.00
_cell.angle_beta   90.00
_cell.angle_gamma   90.00
#
_symmetry.space_group_name_H-M   'P 1'
#
loop_
_entity.id
_entity.type
_entity.pdbx_description
1 polymer ?
#
loop_
_entity_poly.entity_id
_entity_poly.type
_entity_poly.pdbx_seq_one_letter_code
_entity_poly.pdbx_strand_id
1 'polypeptide(L)' 'MTTGLDFWLGNGPAHVGSPETVAKRLEKQHQLIGFDVFCGRHRFGEIASPLVEKSIRLFGEKVIPALL' A
#
# COMPACT_ATOMS: atom_id res chain seq x y z
N MET A 1 -5.71 -23.29 -3.35
CA MET A 1 -6.60 -22.37 -2.65
C MET A 1 -6.12 -20.96 -2.94
N THR A 2 -6.92 -20.17 -3.65
CA THR A 2 -6.68 -18.73 -3.82
C THR A 2 -6.81 -18.10 -2.44
N THR A 3 -5.69 -17.62 -1.89
CA THR A 3 -5.69 -17.02 -0.55
C THR A 3 -6.43 -15.68 -0.60
N GLY A 4 -6.82 -15.16 0.57
CA GLY A 4 -7.32 -13.79 0.65
C GLY A 4 -6.34 -12.80 -0.01
N LEU A 5 -5.03 -13.01 0.17
CA LEU A 5 -3.97 -12.19 -0.42
C LEU A 5 -4.04 -12.16 -1.97
N ASP A 6 -4.28 -13.30 -2.61
CA ASP A 6 -4.40 -13.39 -4.07
C ASP A 6 -5.60 -12.59 -4.59
N PHE A 7 -6.72 -12.59 -3.85
CA PHE A 7 -7.87 -11.74 -4.18
C PHE A 7 -7.52 -10.25 -4.06
N TRP A 8 -6.84 -9.83 -2.99
CA TRP A 8 -6.44 -8.44 -2.78
C TRP A 8 -5.43 -7.95 -3.82
N LEU A 9 -4.51 -8.82 -4.25
CA LEU A 9 -3.53 -8.53 -5.30
C LEU A 9 -4.17 -8.50 -6.70
N GLY A 10 -5.08 -9.43 -6.98
CA GLY A 10 -5.72 -9.56 -8.30
C GLY A 10 -6.81 -8.52 -8.58
N ASN A 11 -7.51 -8.03 -7.55
CA ASN A 11 -8.65 -7.12 -7.72
C ASN A 11 -8.34 -5.64 -7.41
N GLY A 12 -7.06 -5.31 -7.17
CA GLY A 12 -6.60 -3.92 -7.06
C GLY A 12 -6.62 -3.22 -5.68
N PRO A 13 -7.22 -3.72 -4.58
CA PRO A 13 -7.19 -2.97 -3.31
C PRO A 13 -5.83 -3.01 -2.58
N ALA A 14 -4.88 -3.87 -2.99
CA ALA A 14 -3.57 -3.96 -2.36
C ALA A 14 -2.50 -3.14 -3.11
N HIS A 15 -2.00 -2.08 -2.47
CA HIS A 15 -0.82 -1.35 -2.93
C HIS A 15 0.47 -1.96 -2.37
N VAL A 16 1.00 -2.97 -3.07
CA VAL A 16 2.23 -3.68 -2.66
C VAL A 16 3.34 -3.50 -3.70
N GLY A 17 4.53 -3.12 -3.26
CA GLY A 17 5.72 -2.95 -4.10
C GLY A 17 6.78 -2.04 -3.48
N SER A 18 7.65 -1.47 -4.32
CA SER A 18 8.56 -0.39 -3.91
C SER A 18 7.78 0.88 -3.53
N PRO A 19 8.36 1.82 -2.77
CA PRO A 19 7.71 3.09 -2.48
C PRO A 19 7.21 3.84 -3.72
N GLU A 20 8.02 3.88 -4.79
CA GLU A 20 7.64 4.48 -6.07
C GLU A 20 6.42 3.78 -6.69
N THR A 21 6.38 2.45 -6.66
CA THR A 21 5.24 1.68 -7.19
C THR A 21 3.96 1.98 -6.41
N VAL A 22 4.06 2.07 -5.09
CA VAL A 22 2.91 2.38 -4.22
C VAL A 22 2.41 3.79 -4.49
N ALA A 23 3.30 4.79 -4.55
CA ALA A 23 2.94 6.17 -4.86
C ALA A 23 2.20 6.29 -6.21
N LYS A 24 2.76 5.73 -7.29
CA LYS A 24 2.12 5.74 -8.61
C LYS A 24 0.73 5.10 -8.62
N ARG A 25 0.54 4.01 -7.86
CA ARG A 25 -0.78 3.36 -7.76
C ARG A 25 -1.78 4.19 -6.97
N LEU A 26 -1.34 4.85 -5.89
CA LEU A 26 -2.18 5.73 -5.08
C LEU A 26 -2.61 6.97 -5.88
N GLU A 27 -1.67 7.61 -6.58
CA GLU A 27 -1.96 8.75 -7.46
C GLU A 27 -2.97 8.36 -8.55
N LYS A 28 -2.74 7.23 -9.24
CA LYS A 28 -3.69 6.71 -10.24
C LYS A 28 -5.06 6.46 -9.65
N GLN A 29 -5.15 5.88 -8.45
CA GLN A 29 -6.42 5.63 -7.80
C GLN A 29 -7.10 6.95 -7.39
N HIS A 30 -6.35 7.92 -6.87
CA HIS A 30 -6.88 9.24 -6.52
C HIS A 30 -7.48 9.93 -7.76
N GLN A 31 -6.78 9.89 -8.90
CA GLN A 31 -7.28 10.43 -10.17
C GLN A 31 -8.57 9.74 -10.65
N LEU A 32 -8.77 8.46 -10.31
CA LEU A 32 -9.94 7.70 -10.75
C LEU A 32 -11.17 7.90 -9.85
N ILE A 33 -11.00 7.99 -8.53
CA ILE A 33 -12.12 7.99 -7.58
C ILE A 33 -12.17 9.22 -6.65
N GLY A 34 -11.16 10.09 -6.68
CA GLY A 34 -11.14 11.35 -5.95
C GLY A 34 -11.13 11.22 -4.44
N PHE A 35 -10.47 10.19 -3.87
CA PHE A 35 -10.43 10.03 -2.41
C PHE A 35 -9.56 11.11 -1.75
N ASP A 36 -10.01 11.64 -0.62
CA ASP A 36 -9.21 12.57 0.20
C ASP A 36 -8.37 11.83 1.27
N VAL A 37 -8.82 10.65 1.68
CA VAL A 37 -8.19 9.86 2.76
C VAL A 37 -7.90 8.45 2.28
N PHE A 38 -6.65 8.04 2.41
CA PHE A 38 -6.21 6.67 2.17
C PHE A 38 -5.82 5.98 3.49
N CYS A 39 -6.38 4.79 3.73
CA CYS A 39 -6.02 3.95 4.88
C CYS A 39 -5.34 2.66 4.41
N GLY A 40 -4.07 2.46 4.76
CA GLY A 40 -3.29 1.27 4.42
C GLY A 40 -3.13 0.32 5.60
N ARG A 41 -3.35 -0.99 5.38
CA ARG A 41 -3.00 -2.03 6.34
C ARG A 41 -1.58 -2.54 6.06
N HIS A 42 -0.64 -2.27 6.97
CA HIS A 42 0.77 -2.71 6.83
C HIS A 42 1.07 -4.11 7.40
N ARG A 43 0.16 -4.67 8.22
CA ARG A 43 0.29 -6.02 8.77
C ARG A 43 -0.87 -6.91 8.33
N PHE A 44 -0.55 -8.07 7.77
CA PHE A 44 -1.49 -9.14 7.51
C PHE A 44 -0.87 -10.48 7.96
N GLY A 45 -1.69 -11.35 8.53
CA GLY A 45 -1.22 -12.63 9.09
C GLY A 45 -0.04 -12.47 10.06
N GLU A 46 0.89 -13.41 10.01
CA GLU A 46 2.03 -13.55 10.92
C GLU A 46 3.28 -12.77 10.48
N ILE A 47 3.14 -11.66 9.74
CA ILE A 47 4.31 -10.86 9.34
C ILE A 47 5.02 -10.34 10.59
N ALA A 48 6.33 -10.61 10.67
CA ALA A 48 7.18 -10.20 11.77
C ALA A 48 7.19 -8.66 11.93
N SER A 49 7.13 -8.19 13.18
CA SER A 49 7.06 -6.76 13.51
C SER A 49 8.14 -5.89 12.84
N PRO A 50 9.42 -6.31 12.75
CA PRO A 50 10.45 -5.49 12.09
C PRO A 50 10.16 -5.20 10.61
N LEU A 51 9.48 -6.11 9.90
CA LEU A 51 9.09 -5.90 8.50
C LEU A 51 7.92 -4.93 8.38
N VAL A 52 6.95 -5.01 9.30
CA VAL A 52 5.82 -4.08 9.37
C VAL A 52 6.32 -2.66 9.67
N GLU A 53 7.21 -2.52 10.66
CA GLU A 53 7.82 -1.23 11.01
C GLU A 53 8.61 -0.64 9.85
N LYS A 54 9.40 -1.46 9.13
CA LYS A 54 10.08 -1.03 7.91
C LYS A 54 9.09 -0.55 6.85
N SER A 55 7.96 -1.23 6.66
CA SER A 55 6.92 -0.84 5.70
C SER A 55 6.30 0.52 6.06
N ILE A 56 5.93 0.71 7.33
CA ILE A 56 5.37 1.97 7.84
C ILE A 56 6.38 3.11 7.67
N ARG A 57 7.64 2.88 8.04
CA ARG A 57 8.71 3.88 7.90
C ARG A 57 8.92 4.29 6.44
N LEU A 58 9.05 3.32 5.52
CA LEU A 58 9.19 3.63 4.09
C LEU A 58 7.96 4.34 3.53
N PHE A 59 6.76 4.03 4.00
CA PHE A 59 5.55 4.74 3.59
C PHE A 59 5.60 6.21 4.02
N GLY A 60 5.94 6.48 5.28
CA GLY A 60 6.11 7.84 5.80
C GLY A 60 7.24 8.63 5.15
N GLU A 61 8.39 8.00 4.92
CA GLU A 61 9.59 8.70 4.42
C GLU A 61 9.64 8.86 2.90
N LYS A 62 8.93 8.01 2.14
CA LYS A 62 9.08 7.92 0.68
C LYS A 62 7.77 7.99 -0.09
N VAL A 63 6.68 7.43 0.44
CA VAL A 63 5.40 7.41 -0.28
C VAL A 63 4.63 8.70 -0.07
N ILE A 64 4.39 9.10 1.19
CA ILE A 64 3.66 10.34 1.50
C ILE A 64 4.33 11.57 0.85
N PRO A 65 5.66 11.78 0.96
CA PRO A 65 6.31 12.94 0.33
C PRO A 65 6.26 12.94 -1.19
N ALA A 66 6.04 11.80 -1.86
CA ALA A 66 5.93 11.72 -3.31
C ALA A 66 4.51 12.04 -3.82
N LEU A 67 3.54 12.21 -2.91
CA LEU A 67 2.14 12.53 -3.20
C LEU A 67 1.75 13.97 -2.81
N LEU A 68 2.69 14.72 -2.22
CA LEU A 68 2.56 16.15 -1.87
C LEU A 68 3.24 17.01 -2.94
#